data_AF-A0A370DED9-F1
#
_entry.id   AF-A0A370DED9-F1
#
_cell.length_a   1.000
_cell.length_b   1.000
_cell.length_c   1.000
_cell.angle_alpha   90.00
_cell.angle_beta   90.00
_cell.angle_gamma   90.00
#
_symmetry.space_group_name_H-M   'P 1'
#
loop_
_entity.id
_entity.type
_entity.pdbx_description
1 polymer ?
#
loop_
_entity_poly.entity_id
_entity_poly.type
_entity_poly.pdbx_seq_one_letter_code
_entity_poly.pdbx_strand_id
1 'polypeptide(L)'
;MNKRHKYTNTRMHIPLLLSALFFLTHSAQAEDKKLADKLLKGSALTGTKISSCYADSAILCPDSPRNSQKAYVCLMKHENKLSGQCKLGILDASITLKKQILAINHSIEACESSADSYCLDVIPGEWRIVNCLKKHETKLDNNCTTALKESGLWQQAK
;
A
#
# COMPACT_ATOMS: atom_id res chain seq x y z
N MET A 1 -7.23 -28.17 -27.25
CA MET A 1 -6.13 -29.12 -27.54
C MET A 1 -4.99 -28.30 -28.15
N ASN A 2 -4.12 -27.67 -27.35
CA ASN A 2 -2.88 -28.17 -26.75
C ASN A 2 -1.81 -28.56 -27.78
N LYS A 3 -0.72 -27.77 -27.85
CA LYS A 3 0.67 -28.29 -27.88
C LYS A 3 1.64 -27.19 -27.42
N ARG A 4 2.22 -27.44 -26.25
CA ARG A 4 3.24 -26.64 -25.56
C ARG A 4 4.59 -26.74 -26.30
N HIS A 5 5.25 -25.61 -26.48
CA HIS A 5 6.66 -25.56 -26.86
C HIS A 5 7.53 -26.10 -25.73
N LYS A 6 8.30 -27.15 -26.02
CA LYS A 6 9.31 -27.74 -25.15
C LYS A 6 10.57 -26.87 -25.19
N TYR A 7 10.97 -26.33 -24.05
CA TYR A 7 12.27 -25.69 -23.86
C TYR A 7 13.34 -26.79 -23.77
N THR A 8 14.33 -26.76 -24.66
CA THR A 8 15.44 -27.71 -24.73
C THR A 8 16.50 -27.37 -23.69
N ASN A 9 16.70 -28.27 -22.71
CA ASN A 9 17.75 -28.18 -21.69
C ASN A 9 18.97 -29.01 -22.14
N THR A 10 20.10 -28.34 -22.38
CA THR A 10 21.39 -28.93 -22.73
C THR A 10 21.94 -29.76 -21.55
N ARG A 11 22.07 -31.08 -21.77
CA ARG A 11 22.67 -32.04 -20.83
C ARG A 11 24.17 -31.76 -20.65
N MET A 12 24.56 -31.27 -19.47
CA MET A 12 25.93 -31.34 -18.99
C MET A 12 26.07 -32.59 -18.10
N HIS A 13 26.89 -33.55 -18.53
CA HIS A 13 27.12 -34.81 -17.82
C HIS A 13 27.95 -34.58 -16.55
N ILE A 14 27.29 -34.66 -15.38
CA ILE A 14 27.92 -34.64 -14.06
C ILE A 14 27.98 -36.10 -13.55
N PRO A 15 29.16 -36.60 -13.12
CA PRO A 15 29.37 -38.01 -12.84
C PRO A 15 28.56 -38.51 -11.65
N LEU A 16 27.94 -39.65 -11.90
CA LEU A 16 27.12 -40.47 -11.02
C LEU A 16 28.01 -41.06 -9.92
N LEU A 17 28.07 -40.49 -8.71
CA LEU A 17 28.46 -41.19 -7.46
C LEU A 17 28.36 -40.40 -6.13
N LEU A 18 27.76 -39.20 -6.06
CA LEU A 18 27.72 -38.39 -4.81
C LEU A 18 26.42 -37.57 -4.59
N SER A 19 25.23 -38.13 -4.87
CA SER A 19 23.97 -37.35 -4.79
C SER A 19 22.90 -37.90 -3.83
N ALA A 20 23.28 -38.57 -2.75
CA ALA A 20 22.33 -39.11 -1.76
C ALA A 20 21.97 -38.15 -0.60
N LEU A 21 22.40 -36.88 -0.62
CA LEU A 21 22.21 -35.95 0.52
C LEU A 21 21.58 -34.60 0.19
N PHE A 22 20.96 -34.41 -0.99
CA PHE A 22 20.39 -33.12 -1.40
C PHE A 22 18.86 -33.09 -1.56
N PHE A 23 18.14 -33.89 -0.77
CA PHE A 23 16.66 -33.90 -0.77
C PHE A 23 16.01 -33.58 0.58
N LEU A 24 16.66 -32.81 1.45
CA LEU A 24 15.99 -32.16 2.57
C LEU A 24 16.08 -30.66 2.40
N THR A 25 14.91 -30.02 2.31
CA THR A 25 14.66 -28.57 2.21
C THR A 25 14.71 -27.95 0.80
N HIS A 26 13.84 -28.42 -0.10
CA HIS A 26 13.08 -27.42 -0.86
C HIS A 26 11.95 -26.97 0.08
N SER A 27 12.18 -25.90 0.84
CA SER A 27 11.06 -25.11 1.33
C SER A 27 10.25 -24.72 0.10
N ALA A 28 9.03 -25.26 0.01
CA ALA A 28 8.01 -24.73 -0.86
C ALA A 28 7.83 -23.26 -0.46
N GLN A 29 8.51 -22.35 -1.16
CA GLN A 29 8.14 -20.93 -1.15
C GLN A 29 6.85 -20.87 -1.95
N ALA A 30 5.74 -21.04 -1.25
CA ALA A 30 4.48 -20.57 -1.76
C ALA A 30 4.60 -19.05 -1.86
N GLU A 31 4.73 -18.54 -3.09
CA GLU A 31 4.49 -17.14 -3.41
C GLU A 31 2.99 -16.86 -3.31
N ASP A 32 2.42 -17.11 -2.13
CA ASP A 32 1.01 -16.88 -1.91
C ASP A 32 0.82 -15.39 -1.70
N LYS A 33 0.22 -14.74 -2.71
CA LYS A 33 -0.27 -13.35 -2.76
C LYS A 33 -0.59 -12.74 -1.39
N LYS A 34 0.41 -12.33 -0.62
CA LYS A 34 0.18 -11.91 0.76
C LYS A 34 -0.59 -10.60 0.76
N LEU A 35 -1.52 -10.44 1.70
CA LEU A 35 -2.31 -9.22 1.81
C LEU A 35 -1.42 -7.96 1.89
N ALA A 36 -0.28 -8.05 2.58
CA ALA A 36 0.70 -6.95 2.67
C ALA A 36 1.16 -6.47 1.28
N ASP A 37 1.51 -7.36 0.36
CA ASP A 37 1.96 -7.02 -1.01
C ASP A 37 0.85 -6.37 -1.83
N LYS A 38 -0.38 -6.82 -1.58
CA LYS A 38 -1.59 -6.29 -2.18
C LYS A 38 -1.88 -4.87 -1.71
N LEU A 39 -1.73 -4.60 -0.41
CA LEU A 39 -2.00 -3.29 0.17
C LEU A 39 -0.91 -2.27 -0.16
N LEU A 40 0.35 -2.70 -0.26
CA LEU A 40 1.44 -1.85 -0.76
C LEU A 40 1.20 -1.36 -2.20
N LYS A 41 0.62 -2.21 -3.06
CA LYS A 41 0.25 -1.83 -4.44
C LYS A 41 -0.98 -0.93 -4.52
N GLY A 42 -1.83 -0.94 -3.49
CA GLY A 42 -3.08 -0.19 -3.44
C GLY A 42 -3.01 1.17 -2.73
N SER A 43 -1.89 1.49 -2.06
CA SER A 43 -1.73 2.75 -1.33
C SER A 43 -1.42 3.93 -2.25
N ALA A 44 -2.44 4.41 -2.95
CA ALA A 44 -2.37 5.74 -3.54
C ALA A 44 -2.51 6.77 -2.41
N LEU A 45 -1.38 7.29 -1.92
CA LEU A 45 -1.36 8.53 -1.14
C LEU A 45 -1.79 9.65 -2.08
N THR A 46 -3.09 9.91 -2.16
CA THR A 46 -3.63 11.03 -2.92
C THR A 46 -3.04 12.32 -2.35
N GLY A 47 -2.48 13.16 -3.23
CA GLY A 47 -1.74 14.36 -2.83
C GLY A 47 -2.49 15.21 -1.82
N THR A 48 -1.87 15.47 -0.67
CA THR A 48 -2.47 16.26 0.38
C THR A 48 -2.72 17.69 -0.12
N LYS A 49 -3.99 18.09 -0.14
CA LYS A 49 -4.42 19.43 -0.53
C LYS A 49 -4.10 20.40 0.62
N ILE A 50 -3.02 21.16 0.49
CA ILE A 50 -2.60 22.14 1.51
C ILE A 50 -3.14 23.52 1.11
N SER A 51 -4.36 23.84 1.54
CA SER A 51 -5.05 25.09 1.15
C SER A 51 -4.33 26.37 1.57
N SER A 52 -3.61 26.32 2.70
CA SER A 52 -2.83 27.46 3.18
C SER A 52 -1.67 27.87 2.25
N CYS A 53 -1.31 27.02 1.28
CA CYS A 53 -0.27 27.32 0.29
C CYS A 53 -0.80 27.95 -1.01
N TYR A 54 -2.07 28.33 -1.11
CA TYR A 54 -2.63 28.83 -2.38
C TYR A 54 -2.10 30.19 -2.79
N ALA A 55 -1.96 31.11 -1.84
CA ALA A 55 -1.39 32.42 -2.10
C ALA A 55 0.07 32.27 -2.55
N ASP A 56 0.86 31.51 -1.80
CA ASP A 56 2.26 31.20 -2.12
C ASP A 56 2.39 30.55 -3.50
N SER A 57 1.55 29.56 -3.83
CA SER A 57 1.59 28.88 -5.13
C SER A 57 1.26 29.81 -6.29
N ALA A 58 0.36 30.77 -6.09
CA ALA A 58 0.00 31.72 -7.14
C ALA A 58 1.15 32.67 -7.49
N ILE A 59 1.99 33.01 -6.50
CA ILE A 59 3.10 33.96 -6.66
C ILE A 59 4.38 33.23 -7.08
N LEU A 60 4.73 32.14 -6.39
CA LEU A 60 6.00 31.45 -6.54
C LEU A 60 5.98 30.38 -7.63
N CYS A 61 4.80 29.85 -7.96
CA CYS A 61 4.65 28.69 -8.85
C CYS A 61 3.51 28.84 -9.87
N PRO A 62 3.45 29.93 -10.66
CA PRO A 62 2.32 30.23 -11.55
C PRO A 62 2.09 29.18 -12.64
N ASP A 63 3.15 28.49 -13.10
CA ASP A 63 3.08 27.48 -14.17
C ASP A 63 2.74 26.06 -13.67
N SER A 64 2.50 25.91 -12.36
CA SER A 64 2.17 24.62 -11.76
C SER A 64 0.67 24.51 -11.50
N PRO A 65 0.03 23.38 -11.86
CA PRO A 65 -1.37 23.14 -11.52
C PRO A 65 -1.55 23.22 -10.00
N ARG A 66 -2.50 24.03 -9.53
CA ARG A 66 -2.81 24.13 -8.10
C ARG A 66 -3.13 22.76 -7.52
N ASN A 67 -2.78 22.56 -6.25
CA ASN A 67 -3.07 21.31 -5.52
C ASN A 67 -2.47 20.04 -6.15
N SER A 68 -1.39 20.18 -6.91
CA SER A 68 -0.74 19.05 -7.54
C SER A 68 0.59 18.73 -6.88
N GLN A 69 1.06 17.50 -7.08
CA GLN A 69 2.43 17.12 -6.73
C GLN A 69 3.46 18.07 -7.37
N LYS A 70 3.21 18.50 -8.61
CA LYS A 70 4.08 19.45 -9.31
C LYS A 70 4.14 20.80 -8.61
N ALA A 71 3.00 21.32 -8.14
CA ALA A 71 2.97 22.56 -7.37
C ALA A 71 3.68 22.41 -6.01
N TYR A 72 3.48 21.31 -5.31
CA TYR A 72 4.20 21.05 -4.06
C TYR A 72 5.72 21.00 -4.29
N VAL A 73 6.20 20.25 -5.28
CA VAL A 73 7.63 20.19 -5.63
C VAL A 73 8.17 21.57 -6.01
N CYS A 74 7.40 22.39 -6.72
CA CYS A 74 7.77 23.78 -7.01
C CYS A 74 7.88 24.61 -5.73
N LEU A 75 6.88 24.59 -4.84
CA LEU A 75 6.87 25.33 -3.58
C LEU A 75 8.06 24.98 -2.70
N MET A 76 8.46 23.70 -2.65
CA MET A 76 9.61 23.26 -1.88
C MET A 76 10.94 23.84 -2.39
N LYS A 77 11.06 24.20 -3.68
CA LYS A 77 12.24 24.93 -4.19
C LYS A 77 12.30 26.39 -3.70
N HIS A 78 11.19 26.89 -3.16
CA HIS A 78 11.04 28.24 -2.63
C HIS A 78 10.71 28.22 -1.13
N GLU A 79 11.11 27.17 -0.40
CA GLU A 79 10.76 26.94 1.01
C GLU A 79 11.04 28.17 1.91
N ASN A 80 12.17 28.83 1.69
CA ASN A 80 12.58 30.02 2.42
C ASN A 80 11.69 31.25 2.17
N LYS A 81 10.95 31.27 1.05
CA LYS A 81 10.01 32.33 0.66
C LYS A 81 8.55 32.00 1.00
N LEU A 82 8.27 30.81 1.55
CA LEU A 82 6.92 30.45 1.94
C LEU A 82 6.44 31.28 3.14
N SER A 83 5.16 31.64 3.11
CA SER A 83 4.47 32.26 4.23
C SER A 83 4.42 31.33 5.44
N GLY A 84 4.29 31.91 6.64
CA GLY A 84 4.13 31.12 7.87
C GLY A 84 2.91 30.19 7.80
N GLN A 85 1.82 30.63 7.18
CA GLN A 85 0.61 29.82 7.01
C GLN A 85 0.83 28.60 6.10
N CYS A 86 1.56 28.77 4.98
CA CYS A 86 1.89 27.64 4.12
C CYS A 86 2.82 26.64 4.84
N LYS A 87 3.86 27.12 5.54
CA LYS A 87 4.76 26.26 6.33
C LYS A 87 4.02 25.46 7.41
N LEU A 88 3.15 26.11 8.17
CA LEU A 88 2.31 25.43 9.17
C LEU A 88 1.38 24.42 8.52
N GLY A 89 0.75 24.75 7.39
CA GLY A 89 -0.09 23.79 6.68
C GLY A 89 0.65 22.57 6.15
N ILE A 90 1.90 22.72 5.69
CA ILE A 90 2.75 21.59 5.30
C ILE A 90 3.07 20.70 6.51
N LEU A 91 3.37 21.30 7.66
CA LEU A 91 3.63 20.57 8.90
C LEU A 91 2.38 19.79 9.37
N ASP A 92 1.23 20.46 9.44
CA ASP A 92 -0.03 19.85 9.85
C ASP A 92 -0.46 18.72 8.91
N ALA A 93 -0.29 18.93 7.60
CA ALA A 93 -0.50 17.90 6.59
C ALA A 93 0.42 16.68 6.81
N SER A 94 1.69 16.92 7.12
CA SER A 94 2.68 15.86 7.35
C SER A 94 2.35 15.03 8.61
N ILE A 95 1.97 15.70 9.69
CA ILE A 95 1.56 15.04 10.95
C ILE A 95 0.28 14.21 10.71
N THR A 96 -0.70 14.79 10.02
CA THR A 96 -1.96 14.12 9.70
C THR A 96 -1.72 12.88 8.86
N LEU A 97 -0.90 12.99 7.81
CA LEU A 97 -0.53 11.87 6.95
C LEU A 97 0.16 10.75 7.73
N LYS A 98 1.11 11.11 8.61
CA LYS A 98 1.80 10.13 9.45
C LYS A 98 0.83 9.36 10.34
N LYS A 99 -0.11 10.06 11.00
CA LYS A 99 -1.13 9.41 11.84
C LYS A 99 -2.00 8.45 11.03
N GLN A 100 -2.42 8.85 9.83
CA GLN A 100 -3.20 8.00 8.94
C GLN A 100 -2.44 6.75 8.50
N ILE A 101 -1.17 6.89 8.11
CA ILE A 101 -0.33 5.75 7.73
C ILE A 101 -0.18 4.77 8.89
N LEU A 102 0.04 5.25 10.12
CA LEU A 102 0.13 4.40 11.30
C LEU A 102 -1.19 3.65 11.56
N ALA A 103 -2.33 4.33 11.46
CA ALA A 103 -3.64 3.70 11.64
C ALA A 103 -3.94 2.65 10.56
N ILE A 104 -3.54 2.93 9.31
CA ILE A 104 -3.64 1.97 8.21
C ILE A 104 -2.78 0.74 8.53
N ASN A 105 -1.49 0.92 8.82
CA ASN A 105 -0.58 -0.19 9.12
C ASN A 105 -1.09 -1.05 10.28
N HIS A 106 -1.56 -0.43 11.36
CA HIS A 106 -2.17 -1.15 12.46
C HIS A 106 -3.37 -1.99 12.02
N SER A 107 -4.21 -1.46 11.13
CA SER A 107 -5.34 -2.21 10.56
C SER A 107 -4.90 -3.36 9.66
N ILE A 108 -3.79 -3.20 8.92
CA ILE A 108 -3.21 -4.28 8.09
C ILE A 108 -2.78 -5.44 8.99
N GLU A 109 -1.98 -5.13 10.01
CA GLU A 109 -1.47 -6.12 10.96
C GLU A 109 -2.62 -6.84 11.68
N ALA A 110 -3.61 -6.08 12.15
CA ALA A 110 -4.76 -6.65 12.86
C ALA A 110 -5.66 -7.52 11.98
N CYS A 111 -5.71 -7.26 10.67
CA CYS A 111 -6.62 -7.94 9.73
C CYS A 111 -5.96 -8.97 8.83
N GLU A 112 -4.63 -9.17 8.89
CA GLU A 112 -3.88 -10.01 7.96
C GLU A 112 -4.49 -11.42 7.84
N SER A 113 -4.63 -12.13 8.97
CA SER A 113 -5.21 -13.46 9.04
C SER A 113 -6.63 -13.53 8.47
N SER A 114 -7.47 -12.57 8.85
CA SER A 114 -8.87 -12.51 8.39
C SER A 114 -8.97 -12.22 6.89
N ALA A 115 -8.17 -11.30 6.35
CA ALA A 115 -8.21 -10.99 4.92
C ALA A 115 -7.55 -12.09 4.07
N ASP A 116 -6.53 -12.79 4.56
CA ASP A 116 -5.99 -13.98 3.91
C ASP A 116 -7.04 -15.10 3.86
N SER A 117 -7.84 -15.26 4.92
CA SER A 117 -8.87 -16.31 5.00
C SER A 117 -10.10 -16.04 4.13
N TYR A 118 -10.52 -14.77 4.00
CA TYR A 118 -11.82 -14.44 3.40
C TYR A 118 -11.75 -13.53 2.17
N CYS A 119 -10.64 -12.83 1.96
CA CYS A 119 -10.54 -11.74 0.98
C CYS A 119 -9.34 -11.88 0.04
N LEU A 120 -8.70 -13.05 -0.02
CA LEU A 120 -7.48 -13.28 -0.78
C LEU A 120 -7.61 -13.02 -2.28
N ASP A 121 -8.80 -13.19 -2.87
CA ASP A 121 -9.03 -12.94 -4.31
C ASP A 121 -9.49 -11.52 -4.62
N VAL A 122 -9.70 -10.68 -3.60
CA VAL A 122 -10.12 -9.31 -3.79
C VAL A 122 -8.96 -8.47 -4.32
N ILE A 123 -9.23 -7.71 -5.37
CA ILE A 123 -8.26 -6.77 -5.94
C ILE A 123 -8.15 -5.57 -4.97
N PRO A 124 -6.93 -5.13 -4.60
CA PRO A 124 -6.71 -3.98 -3.71
C PRO A 124 -7.16 -2.65 -4.31
N GLY A 125 -7.27 -1.63 -3.43
CA GLY A 125 -7.74 -0.30 -3.78
C GLY A 125 -9.26 -0.13 -3.65
N GLU A 126 -9.73 1.11 -3.76
CA GLU A 126 -11.15 1.49 -3.77
C GLU A 126 -11.95 0.85 -2.63
N TRP A 127 -11.36 0.74 -1.44
CA TRP A 127 -12.00 0.17 -0.25
C TRP A 127 -12.44 -1.30 -0.38
N ARG A 128 -12.13 -2.00 -1.49
CA ARG A 128 -12.69 -3.33 -1.78
C ARG A 128 -12.33 -4.38 -0.74
N ILE A 129 -11.10 -4.34 -0.20
CA ILE A 129 -10.68 -5.24 0.88
C ILE A 129 -11.47 -4.98 2.16
N VAL A 130 -11.66 -3.72 2.54
CA VAL A 130 -12.44 -3.35 3.73
C VAL A 130 -13.91 -3.74 3.54
N ASN A 131 -14.46 -3.54 2.34
CA ASN A 131 -15.80 -4.00 1.97
C ASN A 131 -15.95 -5.52 2.10
N CYS A 132 -14.95 -6.27 1.65
CA CYS A 132 -14.92 -7.72 1.80
C CYS A 132 -14.89 -8.11 3.29
N LEU A 133 -13.97 -7.55 4.07
CA LEU A 133 -13.87 -7.80 5.51
C LEU A 133 -15.20 -7.51 6.21
N LYS A 134 -15.84 -6.38 5.91
CA LYS A 134 -17.14 -5.98 6.47
C LYS A 134 -18.27 -6.98 6.14
N LYS A 135 -18.29 -7.56 4.93
CA LYS A 135 -19.23 -8.65 4.59
C LYS A 135 -19.01 -9.93 5.41
N HIS A 136 -17.80 -10.10 5.94
CA HIS A 136 -17.40 -11.20 6.79
C HIS A 136 -17.27 -10.81 8.27
N GLU A 137 -17.87 -9.70 8.73
CA GLU A 137 -17.69 -9.14 10.09
C GLU A 137 -17.80 -10.19 11.20
N THR A 138 -18.81 -11.08 11.12
CA THR A 138 -19.05 -12.13 12.12
C THR A 138 -17.98 -13.22 12.18
N LYS A 139 -17.09 -13.26 11.19
CA LYS A 139 -15.97 -14.21 11.07
C LYS A 139 -14.61 -13.56 11.29
N LEU A 140 -14.56 -12.24 11.48
CA LEU A 140 -13.30 -11.53 11.68
C LEU A 140 -12.81 -11.67 13.12
N ASP A 141 -11.49 -11.59 13.28
CA ASP A 141 -10.88 -11.39 14.58
C ASP A 141 -11.34 -10.06 15.19
N ASN A 142 -11.64 -10.03 16.49
CA ASN A 142 -12.13 -8.81 17.14
C ASN A 142 -11.14 -7.64 17.01
N ASN A 143 -9.84 -7.93 17.02
CA ASN A 143 -8.79 -6.94 16.82
C ASN A 143 -8.85 -6.31 15.43
N CYS A 144 -9.14 -7.08 14.38
CA CYS A 144 -9.32 -6.56 13.02
C CYS A 144 -10.50 -5.58 12.97
N THR A 145 -11.66 -5.98 13.49
CA THR A 145 -12.86 -5.13 13.50
C THR A 145 -12.62 -3.84 14.28
N THR A 146 -11.90 -3.91 15.40
CA THR A 146 -11.57 -2.75 16.24
C THR A 146 -10.64 -1.80 15.51
N ALA A 147 -9.53 -2.30 14.96
CA ALA A 147 -8.55 -1.51 14.24
C ALA A 147 -9.18 -0.78 13.02
N LEU A 148 -10.07 -1.45 12.28
CA LEU A 148 -10.78 -0.84 11.15
C LEU A 148 -11.76 0.27 11.58
N LYS A 149 -12.39 0.14 12.75
CA LYS A 149 -13.31 1.15 13.29
C LYS A 149 -12.54 2.37 13.80
N GLU A 150 -11.44 2.15 14.52
CA GLU A 150 -10.60 3.23 15.08
C GLU A 150 -9.84 4.00 14.00
N SER A 151 -9.39 3.32 12.94
CA SER A 151 -8.75 3.96 11.79
C SER A 151 -9.73 4.72 10.88
N GLY A 152 -11.04 4.58 11.10
CA GLY A 152 -12.08 5.18 10.27
C GLY A 152 -12.27 4.51 8.90
N LEU A 153 -11.57 3.40 8.64
CA LEU A 153 -11.66 2.67 7.37
C LEU A 153 -13.03 1.95 7.26
N TRP A 154 -13.60 1.53 8.39
CA TRP A 154 -14.89 0.83 8.47
C TRP A 154 -16.07 1.63 7.90
N GLN A 155 -16.05 2.95 8.06
CA GLN A 155 -17.09 3.88 7.63
C GLN A 155 -16.94 4.26 6.15
N GLN A 156 -15.75 4.10 5.58
CA GLN A 156 -15.46 4.41 4.16
C GLN A 156 -15.87 3.27 3.23
N ALA A 157 -16.03 2.07 3.79
CA ALA A 157 -16.56 0.89 3.14
C ALA A 157 -18.07 1.04 2.82
N LYS A 158 -18.39 1.22 1.54
CA LYS A 158 -19.75 1.31 0.97
C LYS A 158 -20.19 -0.01 0.37
#